data_AF-Q9DFD3-F1
#
_entry.id   AF-Q9DFD3-F1
#
_cell.length_a   1.000
_cell.length_b   1.000
_cell.length_c   1.000
_cell.angle_alpha   90.00
_cell.angle_beta   90.00
_cell.angle_gamma   90.00
#
_symmetry.space_group_name_H-M   'P 1'
#
loop_
_entity.id
_entity.type
_entity.pdbx_description
1 polymer ?
#
loop_
_entity_poly.entity_id
_entity_poly.type
_entity_poly.pdbx_seq_one_letter_code
_entity_poly.pdbx_strand_id
1 'polypeptide(L)'
;IHVTGQQGCCANRCGMFLSIAFAAVGVAGALYSFIVAMLGLINGPYCRVLLLWTTPFKDRENSYLNNRDLWGLCTAPKNVVEFNIGLFAILLVTSSLQLALCCTQMINGLFGCLCGTCTNKGVI
;
A
#
# COMPACT_ATOMS: atom_id res chain seq x y z
N ILE A 1 2.75 17.06 -18.52
CA ILE A 1 4.14 17.39 -18.13
C ILE A 1 5.11 16.67 -19.08
N HIS A 2 5.40 17.32 -20.21
CA HIS A 2 6.45 16.90 -21.13
C HIS A 2 7.78 17.46 -20.61
N VAL A 3 8.74 16.60 -20.31
CA VAL A 3 10.14 16.98 -20.15
C VAL A 3 10.94 16.12 -21.12
N THR A 4 11.30 16.73 -22.24
CA THR A 4 12.08 16.13 -23.33
C THR A 4 13.57 16.36 -23.06
N GLY A 5 14.39 15.32 -23.23
CA GLY A 5 15.70 15.44 -23.88
C GLY A 5 16.93 15.80 -23.03
N GLN A 6 17.68 14.78 -22.60
CA GLN A 6 19.14 14.77 -22.81
C GLN A 6 19.56 13.42 -23.38
N GLN A 7 19.98 13.42 -24.64
CA GLN A 7 20.66 12.31 -25.29
C GLN A 7 22.09 12.19 -24.73
N GLY A 8 22.25 11.44 -23.64
CA GLY A 8 23.54 11.07 -23.10
C GLY A 8 23.40 9.76 -22.32
N CYS A 9 24.29 8.79 -22.58
CA CYS A 9 24.29 7.45 -21.95
C CYS A 9 24.28 7.53 -20.40
N CYS A 10 24.69 8.66 -19.79
CA CYS A 10 24.64 8.91 -18.34
C CYS A 10 23.30 9.49 -17.81
N ALA A 11 22.60 10.35 -18.55
CA ALA A 11 21.35 10.98 -18.10
C ALA A 11 20.17 9.99 -18.09
N ASN A 12 20.14 9.07 -19.06
CA ASN A 12 19.15 7.97 -19.11
C ASN A 12 19.29 7.01 -17.92
N ARG A 13 20.51 6.81 -17.41
CA ARG A 13 20.79 5.94 -16.26
C ARG A 13 20.32 6.56 -14.94
N CYS A 14 20.65 7.83 -14.70
CA CYS A 14 20.37 8.50 -13.42
C CYS A 14 18.87 8.65 -13.17
N GLY A 15 18.09 9.00 -14.19
CA GLY A 15 16.62 9.08 -14.11
C GLY A 15 15.96 7.72 -13.82
N MET A 16 16.46 6.64 -14.43
CA MET A 16 15.97 5.28 -14.17
C MET A 16 16.32 4.77 -12.78
N PHE A 17 17.52 5.05 -12.28
CA PHE A 17 17.91 4.67 -10.90
C PHE A 17 17.09 5.41 -9.85
N LEU A 18 16.81 6.70 -10.04
CA LEU A 18 15.92 7.45 -9.15
C LEU A 18 14.50 6.86 -9.16
N SER A 19 13.97 6.50 -10.33
CA SER A 19 12.65 5.85 -10.43
C SER A 19 12.61 4.52 -9.68
N ILE A 20 13.67 3.69 -9.78
CA ILE A 20 13.77 2.42 -9.05
C ILE A 20 13.88 2.68 -7.54
N ALA A 21 14.65 3.69 -7.11
CA ALA A 21 14.78 4.06 -5.70
C ALA A 21 13.45 4.53 -5.10
N PHE A 22 12.73 5.41 -5.79
CA PHE A 22 11.39 5.85 -5.37
C PHE A 22 10.39 4.68 -5.38
N ALA A 23 10.46 3.77 -6.36
CA ALA A 23 9.64 2.57 -6.38
C ALA A 23 9.93 1.65 -5.18
N ALA A 24 11.20 1.47 -4.80
CA ALA A 24 11.58 0.68 -3.62
C ALA A 24 11.05 1.28 -2.31
N VAL A 25 11.15 2.61 -2.15
CA VAL A 25 10.54 3.32 -1.02
C VAL A 25 9.02 3.17 -1.04
N GLY A 26 8.40 3.23 -2.22
CA GLY A 26 6.96 2.98 -2.41
C GLY A 26 6.54 1.58 -1.99
N VAL A 27 7.32 0.55 -2.35
CA VAL A 27 7.09 -0.85 -1.92
C VAL A 27 7.19 -0.97 -0.40
N ALA A 28 8.23 -0.39 0.22
CA ALA A 28 8.39 -0.44 1.67
C ALA A 28 7.22 0.24 2.41
N GLY A 29 6.79 1.42 1.95
CA GLY A 29 5.63 2.12 2.49
C GLY A 29 4.32 1.36 2.28
N ALA A 30 4.12 0.77 1.10
CA ALA A 30 2.94 -0.03 0.79
C ALA A 30 2.85 -1.28 1.68
N LEU A 31 3.95 -2.01 1.86
CA LEU A 31 4.00 -3.19 2.73
C LEU A 31 3.71 -2.82 4.18
N TYR A 32 4.32 -1.74 4.69
CA TYR A 32 4.03 -1.26 6.04
C TYR A 32 2.54 -0.92 6.22
N SER A 33 2.00 -0.13 5.28
CA SER A 33 0.58 0.23 5.31
C SER A 33 -0.34 -0.98 5.22
N PHE A 34 -0.01 -1.96 4.39
CA PHE A 34 -0.78 -3.19 4.23
C PHE A 34 -0.85 -3.99 5.53
N ILE A 35 0.31 -4.21 6.18
CA ILE A 35 0.39 -4.96 7.44
C ILE A 35 -0.39 -4.24 8.55
N VAL A 36 -0.19 -2.94 8.71
CA VAL A 36 -0.89 -2.14 9.73
C VAL A 36 -2.39 -2.14 9.47
N ALA A 37 -2.83 -2.00 8.21
CA ALA A 37 -4.24 -2.01 7.87
C ALA A 37 -4.89 -3.38 8.11
N MET A 38 -4.20 -4.47 7.78
CA MET A 38 -4.66 -5.83 8.05
C MET A 38 -4.80 -6.08 9.55
N LEU A 39 -3.80 -5.70 10.35
CA LEU A 39 -3.85 -5.84 11.81
C LEU A 39 -4.95 -4.95 12.42
N GLY A 40 -5.13 -3.72 11.93
CA GLY A 40 -6.20 -2.81 12.38
C GLY A 40 -7.59 -3.39 12.12
N LEU A 41 -7.76 -4.07 10.98
CA LEU A 41 -9.00 -4.74 10.63
C LEU A 41 -9.25 -6.01 11.48
N ILE A 42 -8.22 -6.81 11.77
CA ILE A 42 -8.36 -8.02 12.59
C ILE A 42 -8.64 -7.68 14.05
N ASN A 43 -7.90 -6.73 14.64
CA ASN A 43 -8.08 -6.34 16.04
C ASN A 43 -9.42 -5.62 16.28
N GLY A 44 -9.95 -4.95 15.25
CA GLY A 44 -11.18 -4.18 15.33
C GLY A 44 -11.06 -2.87 16.11
N PRO A 45 -12.11 -2.03 16.09
CA PRO A 45 -12.08 -0.72 16.72
C PRO A 45 -12.13 -0.80 18.24
N TYR A 46 -11.52 0.19 18.89
CA TYR A 46 -11.76 0.47 20.29
C TYR A 46 -13.11 1.18 20.44
N CYS A 47 -14.01 0.60 21.22
CA CYS A 47 -15.35 1.13 21.39
C CYS A 47 -15.88 0.88 22.80
N ARG A 48 -16.95 1.59 23.16
CA ARG A 48 -17.65 1.43 24.42
C ARG A 48 -18.71 0.34 24.30
N VAL A 49 -18.58 -0.69 25.13
CA VAL A 49 -19.55 -1.76 25.34
C VAL A 49 -20.25 -1.50 26.68
N LEU A 50 -21.51 -1.05 26.65
CA LEU A 50 -22.26 -0.55 27.81
C LEU A 50 -21.56 0.60 28.57
N LEU A 51 -20.66 0.27 29.51
CA LEU A 51 -19.93 1.18 30.38
C LEU A 51 -18.40 1.04 30.25
N LEU A 52 -17.91 -0.04 29.61
CA LEU A 52 -16.49 -0.34 29.53
C LEU A 52 -15.96 -0.05 28.12
N TRP A 53 -14.76 0.54 28.04
CA TRP A 53 -14.06 0.76 26.77
C TRP A 53 -13.11 -0.41 26.50
N THR A 54 -13.32 -1.10 25.38
CA THR A 54 -12.54 -2.30 25.03
C THR A 54 -12.49 -2.49 23.51
N THR A 55 -11.71 -3.47 23.05
CA THR A 55 -11.71 -3.97 21.66
C THR A 55 -12.46 -5.31 21.62
N PRO A 56 -13.79 -5.32 21.50
CA PRO A 56 -14.56 -6.53 21.73
C PRO A 56 -14.47 -7.57 20.60
N PHE A 57 -13.73 -7.27 19.52
CA PHE A 57 -13.56 -8.11 18.34
C PHE A 57 -12.19 -8.79 18.25
N LYS A 58 -11.22 -8.36 19.07
CA LYS A 58 -9.82 -8.77 18.96
C LYS A 58 -9.58 -10.28 19.12
N ASP A 59 -10.39 -10.94 19.94
CA ASP A 59 -10.22 -12.35 20.32
C ASP A 59 -11.46 -13.22 19.99
N ARG A 60 -12.33 -12.77 19.07
CA ARG A 60 -13.53 -13.53 18.71
C ARG A 60 -13.28 -14.49 17.55
N GLU A 61 -13.78 -15.71 17.68
CA GLU A 61 -13.80 -16.71 16.60
C GLU A 61 -14.71 -16.26 15.43
N ASN A 62 -15.82 -15.57 15.73
CA ASN A 62 -16.74 -15.08 14.72
C ASN A 62 -16.28 -13.74 14.15
N SER A 63 -15.99 -13.71 12.86
CA SER A 63 -15.54 -12.50 12.16
C SER A 63 -16.66 -11.46 12.07
N TYR A 64 -16.50 -10.35 12.80
CA TYR A 64 -17.44 -9.22 12.80
C TYR A 64 -17.55 -8.52 11.45
N LEU A 65 -16.64 -8.80 10.51
CA LEU A 65 -16.68 -8.28 9.14
C LEU A 65 -17.88 -8.81 8.35
N ASN A 66 -18.26 -10.07 8.56
CA ASN A 66 -19.35 -10.72 7.83
C ASN A 66 -20.68 -10.75 8.61
N ASN A 67 -20.63 -10.45 9.91
CA ASN A 67 -21.82 -10.47 10.77
C ASN A 67 -22.11 -9.07 11.35
N ARG A 68 -23.09 -8.40 10.72
CA ARG A 68 -23.56 -7.06 11.11
C ARG A 68 -24.21 -7.02 12.50
N ASP A 69 -24.75 -8.14 12.99
CA ASP A 69 -25.39 -8.19 14.33
C ASP A 69 -24.38 -7.88 15.45
N LEU A 70 -23.11 -8.20 15.22
CA LEU A 70 -22.02 -7.94 16.17
C LEU A 70 -21.67 -6.44 16.28
N TRP A 71 -22.10 -5.61 15.33
CA TRP A 71 -21.75 -4.18 15.30
C TRP A 71 -22.49 -3.40 16.39
N GLY A 72 -23.67 -3.88 16.81
CA GLY A 72 -24.46 -3.29 17.90
C GLY A 72 -23.79 -3.39 19.27
N LEU A 73 -22.75 -4.22 19.41
CA LEU A 73 -21.98 -4.33 20.64
C LEU A 73 -21.24 -3.02 20.98
N CYS A 74 -20.83 -2.27 19.96
CA CYS A 74 -20.24 -0.95 20.12
C CYS A 74 -21.36 0.10 20.23
N THR A 75 -21.70 0.50 21.46
CA THR A 75 -22.75 1.50 21.71
C THR A 75 -22.28 2.91 21.38
N ALA A 76 -20.99 3.20 21.60
CA ALA A 76 -20.38 4.47 21.27
C ALA A 76 -18.91 4.31 20.86
N PRO A 77 -18.39 5.12 19.91
CA PRO A 77 -19.12 6.08 19.08
C PRO A 77 -20.01 5.43 18.02
N LYS A 78 -21.05 6.13 17.56
CA LYS A 78 -22.00 5.62 16.54
C LYS A 78 -21.25 5.32 15.23
N ASN A 79 -21.55 4.18 14.62
CA ASN A 79 -20.98 3.73 13.33
C ASN A 79 -19.44 3.58 13.32
N VAL A 80 -18.80 3.45 14.48
CA VAL A 80 -17.33 3.28 14.57
C VAL A 80 -16.84 2.01 13.87
N VAL A 81 -17.64 0.94 13.92
CA VAL A 81 -17.31 -0.34 13.28
C VAL A 81 -17.28 -0.20 11.76
N GLU A 82 -18.29 0.45 11.19
CA GLU A 82 -18.36 0.71 9.75
C GLU A 82 -17.21 1.60 9.29
N PHE A 83 -16.92 2.67 10.04
CA PHE A 83 -15.82 3.57 9.75
C PHE A 83 -14.46 2.85 9.79
N ASN A 84 -14.22 2.04 10.82
CA ASN A 84 -13.00 1.25 10.96
C ASN A 84 -12.81 0.30 9.78
N ILE A 85 -13.86 -0.45 9.43
CA ILE A 85 -13.82 -1.39 8.31
C ILE A 85 -13.58 -0.65 6.99
N GLY A 86 -14.32 0.42 6.73
CA GLY A 86 -14.18 1.21 5.51
C GLY A 86 -12.78 1.80 5.35
N LEU A 87 -12.27 2.44 6.41
CA LEU A 87 -10.94 3.06 6.41
C LEU A 87 -9.85 2.01 6.14
N PHE A 88 -9.83 0.91 6.90
CA PHE A 88 -8.79 -0.11 6.74
C PHE A 88 -8.95 -0.91 5.44
N ALA A 89 -10.16 -1.14 4.94
CA ALA A 89 -10.38 -1.76 3.64
C ALA A 89 -9.83 -0.91 2.50
N ILE A 90 -10.07 0.41 2.52
CA ILE A 90 -9.51 1.33 1.51
C ILE A 90 -7.98 1.33 1.59
N LEU A 91 -7.40 1.35 2.79
CA LEU A 91 -5.95 1.25 2.96
C LEU A 91 -5.38 -0.06 2.41
N LEU A 92 -6.05 -1.19 2.63
CA LEU A 92 -5.64 -2.48 2.07
C LEU A 92 -5.67 -2.49 0.54
N VAL A 93 -6.77 -2.00 -0.06
CA VAL A 93 -6.90 -1.94 -1.52
C VAL A 93 -5.86 -1.00 -2.13
N THR A 94 -5.70 0.19 -1.58
CA THR A 94 -4.78 1.20 -2.11
C THR A 94 -3.31 0.80 -1.93
N SER A 95 -2.94 0.22 -0.79
CA SER A 95 -1.58 -0.31 -0.58
C SER A 95 -1.28 -1.51 -1.49
N SER A 96 -2.25 -2.40 -1.72
CA SER A 96 -2.10 -3.52 -2.65
C SER A 96 -1.88 -3.04 -4.09
N LEU A 97 -2.67 -2.03 -4.52
CA LEU A 97 -2.50 -1.42 -5.83
C LEU A 97 -1.15 -0.71 -5.95
N GLN A 98 -0.74 0.05 -4.94
CA GLN A 98 0.57 0.69 -4.89
C GLN A 98 1.70 -0.32 -5.01
N LEU A 99 1.61 -1.45 -4.28
CA LEU A 99 2.59 -2.52 -4.32
C LEU A 99 2.70 -3.10 -5.73
N ALA A 100 1.57 -3.40 -6.38
CA ALA A 100 1.55 -3.90 -7.75
C ALA A 100 2.22 -2.91 -8.73
N LEU A 101 1.83 -1.63 -8.68
CA LEU A 101 2.36 -0.61 -9.57
C LEU A 101 3.87 -0.36 -9.36
N CYS A 102 4.32 -0.27 -8.11
CA CYS A 102 5.75 -0.09 -7.81
C CYS A 102 6.58 -1.31 -8.21
N CYS A 103 6.09 -2.52 -7.99
CA CYS A 103 6.76 -3.74 -8.44
C CYS A 103 6.88 -3.78 -9.97
N THR A 104 5.82 -3.45 -10.71
CA THR A 104 5.88 -3.36 -12.17
C THR A 104 6.88 -2.31 -12.63
N GLN A 105 6.92 -1.13 -12.01
CA GLN A 105 7.91 -0.09 -12.33
C GLN A 105 9.34 -0.56 -12.05
N MET A 106 9.55 -1.28 -10.95
CA MET A 106 10.86 -1.83 -10.60
C MET A 106 11.33 -2.88 -11.61
N ILE A 107 10.44 -3.79 -12.04
CA ILE A 107 10.74 -4.79 -13.08
C ILE A 107 11.07 -4.09 -14.40
N ASN A 108 10.22 -3.17 -14.85
CA ASN A 108 10.42 -2.46 -16.12
C ASN A 108 11.69 -1.60 -16.10
N GLY A 109 11.97 -0.94 -14.97
CA GLY A 109 13.21 -0.19 -14.76
C GLY A 109 14.44 -1.11 -14.76
N LEU A 110 14.38 -2.28 -14.15
CA LEU A 110 15.49 -3.23 -14.16
C LEU A 110 15.76 -3.79 -15.55
N PHE A 111 14.72 -4.17 -16.31
CA PHE A 111 14.85 -4.59 -17.70
C PHE A 111 15.44 -3.50 -18.59
N GLY A 112 15.00 -2.24 -18.44
CA GLY A 112 15.60 -1.13 -19.19
C GLY A 112 17.07 -0.89 -18.82
N CYS A 113 17.49 -1.20 -17.58
CA CYS A 113 18.87 -1.00 -17.13
C CYS A 113 19.79 -2.15 -17.58
N LEU A 114 19.28 -3.38 -17.61
CA LEU A 114 20.01 -4.58 -18.04
C LEU A 114 20.06 -4.72 -19.59
N CYS A 115 18.94 -4.54 -20.28
CA CYS A 115 18.86 -4.60 -21.75
C CYS A 115 19.23 -3.28 -22.46
N GLY A 116 19.34 -2.17 -21.73
CA GLY A 116 19.68 -0.85 -22.29
C GLY A 116 21.17 -0.50 -22.27
N THR A 117 22.08 -1.48 -22.09
CA THR A 117 23.52 -1.24 -22.22
C THR A 117 23.80 -0.66 -23.61
N CYS A 118 24.27 0.58 -23.61
CA CYS A 118 24.60 1.37 -24.79
C CYS A 118 25.33 0.51 -25.83
N THR A 119 24.64 0.09 -26.90
CA THR A 119 25.31 -0.31 -28.13
C THR A 119 26.15 0.90 -28.53
N ASN A 120 27.47 0.75 -28.46
CA ASN A 120 28.39 1.64 -29.15
C ASN A 120 27.96 1.63 -30.62
N LYS A 121 27.17 2.62 -31.05
CA LYS A 121 27.12 2.95 -32.46
C LYS A 121 28.45 3.65 -32.71
N GLY A 122 29.46 2.84 -33.03
CA GLY A 122 30.67 3.32 -33.64
C GLY A 122 30.26 4.21 -34.82
N VAL A 123 30.66 5.47 -34.73
CA VAL A 123 30.63 6.38 -35.87
C VAL A 123 31.60 5.79 -36.89
N ILE A 124 31.05 5.36 -38.01
CA ILE A 124 31.77 5.20 -39.27
C ILE A 124 32.30 6.58 -39.66
#